data_AF-A0A0X8JK30-F1
#
_entry.id   AF-A0A0X8JK30-F1
#
_cell.length_a   1.000
_cell.length_b   1.000
_cell.length_c   1.000
_cell.angle_alpha   90.00
_cell.angle_beta   90.00
_cell.angle_gamma   90.00
#
_symmetry.space_group_name_H-M   'P 1'
#
loop_
_entity.id
_entity.type
_entity.pdbx_description
1 polymer ?
#
loop_
_entity_poly.entity_id
_entity_poly.type
_entity_poly.pdbx_seq_one_letter_code
_entity_poly.pdbx_strand_id
1 'polypeptide(L)'
;MMKSFIPVLIGVLVIGGGYAVQHIRLQRAEARVILLEKDLAAARKEAAAWKLTADQARAGQTALAGQAQACLDREAAAQADADQWRAVMDAMQIREMSDAEKTGVPDDATRRALLTDLDKPL
;
A
#
# COMPACT_ATOMS: atom_id res chain seq x y z
N MET A 1 -14.05 86.23 -13.80
CA MET A 1 -14.60 84.86 -13.67
C MET A 1 -13.61 83.73 -13.99
N MET A 2 -12.67 83.87 -14.94
CA MET A 2 -11.73 82.78 -15.32
C MET A 2 -10.75 82.32 -14.20
N LYS A 3 -10.37 83.20 -13.27
CA LYS A 3 -9.34 82.90 -12.24
C LYS A 3 -9.73 81.80 -11.24
N SER A 4 -11.03 81.60 -10.98
CA SER A 4 -11.53 80.53 -10.08
C SER A 4 -11.82 79.22 -10.79
N PHE A 5 -11.84 79.19 -12.13
CA PHE A 5 -12.23 78.01 -12.90
C PHE A 5 -11.08 76.99 -13.03
N ILE A 6 -9.85 77.50 -13.18
CA ILE A 6 -8.63 76.70 -13.29
C ILE A 6 -8.37 75.82 -12.05
N PRO A 7 -8.39 76.34 -10.81
CA PRO A 7 -8.15 75.50 -9.62
C PRO A 7 -9.26 74.45 -9.40
N VAL A 8 -10.51 74.74 -9.78
CA VAL A 8 -11.62 73.78 -9.72
C VAL A 8 -11.40 72.64 -10.71
N LEU A 9 -10.98 72.95 -11.94
CA LEU A 9 -10.66 71.95 -12.96
C LEU A 9 -9.52 71.04 -12.53
N ILE A 10 -8.46 71.60 -11.93
CA ILE A 10 -7.34 70.83 -11.39
C ILE A 10 -7.81 69.91 -10.25
N GLY A 11 -8.64 70.42 -9.34
CA GLY A 11 -9.22 69.62 -8.24
C GLY A 11 -10.00 68.41 -8.75
N VAL A 12 -10.85 68.60 -9.77
CA VAL A 12 -11.62 67.51 -10.39
C VAL A 12 -10.69 66.48 -11.05
N LEU A 13 -9.62 66.92 -11.70
CA LEU A 13 -8.68 66.04 -12.39
C LEU A 13 -7.87 65.19 -11.41
N VAL A 14 -7.45 65.77 -10.28
CA VAL A 14 -6.73 65.04 -9.22
C VAL A 14 -7.63 64.02 -8.54
N ILE A 15 -8.89 64.40 -8.21
CA ILE A 15 -9.85 63.49 -7.56
C ILE A 15 -10.24 62.36 -8.52
N GLY A 16 -10.55 62.68 -9.79
CA GLY A 16 -10.90 61.70 -10.82
C GLY A 16 -9.75 60.75 -11.13
N GLY A 17 -8.52 61.28 -11.25
CA GLY A 17 -7.31 60.48 -11.47
C GLY A 17 -7.01 59.54 -10.29
N GLY A 18 -7.15 60.03 -9.05
CA GLY A 18 -7.01 59.21 -7.84
C GLY A 18 -8.03 58.07 -7.79
N TYR A 19 -9.30 58.35 -8.09
CA TYR A 19 -10.36 57.34 -8.12
C TYR A 19 -10.10 56.28 -9.20
N ALA A 20 -9.70 56.68 -10.41
CA ALA A 20 -9.38 55.76 -11.49
C ALA A 20 -8.23 54.80 -11.13
N VAL A 21 -7.16 55.31 -10.50
CA VAL A 21 -6.03 54.48 -10.05
C VAL A 21 -6.48 53.48 -8.98
N GLN A 22 -7.30 53.90 -8.01
CA GLN A 22 -7.83 53.00 -6.99
C GLN A 22 -8.73 51.92 -7.60
N HIS A 23 -9.58 52.28 -8.56
CA HIS A 23 -10.45 51.34 -9.25
C HIS A 23 -9.67 50.29 -10.04
N ILE A 24 -8.60 50.69 -10.75
CA ILE A 24 -7.74 49.74 -11.48
C ILE A 24 -7.00 48.81 -10.50
N ARG A 25 -6.55 49.32 -9.36
CA ARG A 25 -5.92 48.51 -8.31
C ARG A 25 -6.89 47.50 -7.72
N LEU A 26 -8.13 47.91 -7.44
CA LEU A 26 -9.17 47.04 -6.93
C LEU A 26 -9.50 45.92 -7.91
N GLN A 27 -9.75 46.25 -9.19
CA GLN A 27 -10.01 45.23 -10.23
C GLN A 27 -8.85 44.24 -10.39
N ARG A 28 -7.59 44.72 -10.31
CA ARG A 28 -6.42 43.83 -10.34
C ARG A 28 -6.35 42.94 -9.11
N ALA A 29 -6.72 43.45 -7.94
CA ALA A 29 -6.74 42.66 -6.72
C ALA A 29 -7.84 41.58 -6.78
N GLU A 30 -9.04 41.94 -7.22
CA GLU A 30 -10.15 41.00 -7.43
C GLU A 30 -9.79 39.90 -8.43
N ALA A 31 -9.18 40.26 -9.57
CA ALA A 31 -8.72 39.29 -10.56
C ALA A 31 -7.66 38.32 -9.99
N ARG A 32 -6.75 38.81 -9.13
CA ARG A 32 -5.77 37.96 -8.45
C ARG A 32 -6.41 37.04 -7.43
N VAL A 33 -7.40 37.51 -6.68
CA VAL A 33 -8.14 36.67 -5.73
C VAL A 33 -8.82 35.52 -6.46
N ILE A 34 -9.52 35.80 -7.55
CA ILE A 34 -10.18 34.76 -8.36
C ILE A 34 -9.18 33.74 -8.89
N LEU A 35 -8.00 34.18 -9.33
CA LEU A 35 -6.93 33.28 -9.78
C LEU A 35 -6.42 32.41 -8.61
N LEU A 36 -6.10 33.03 -7.48
CA LEU A 36 -5.60 32.35 -6.29
C LEU A 36 -6.61 31.34 -5.73
N GLU A 37 -7.91 31.65 -5.77
CA GLU A 37 -8.96 30.72 -5.37
C GLU A 37 -8.99 29.47 -6.26
N LYS A 38 -8.81 29.66 -7.58
CA LYS A 38 -8.72 28.54 -8.54
C LYS A 38 -7.46 27.71 -8.30
N ASP A 39 -6.32 28.36 -8.14
CA ASP A 39 -5.04 27.69 -7.88
C ASP A 39 -5.09 26.91 -6.57
N LEU A 40 -5.70 27.49 -5.53
CA LEU A 40 -5.90 26.84 -4.24
C LEU A 40 -6.83 25.63 -4.36
N ALA A 41 -7.93 25.74 -5.12
CA ALA A 41 -8.82 24.61 -5.38
C ALA A 41 -8.10 23.48 -6.14
N ALA A 42 -7.29 23.81 -7.15
CA ALA A 42 -6.47 22.84 -7.88
C ALA A 42 -5.43 22.18 -6.96
N ALA A 43 -4.68 22.96 -6.20
CA ALA A 43 -3.68 22.47 -5.26
C ALA A 43 -4.29 21.57 -4.18
N ARG A 44 -5.49 21.88 -3.67
CA ARG A 44 -6.21 21.01 -2.74
C ARG A 44 -6.60 19.68 -3.38
N LYS A 45 -7.04 19.69 -4.63
CA LYS A 45 -7.39 18.47 -5.36
C LYS A 45 -6.16 17.59 -5.59
N GLU A 46 -5.04 18.20 -5.99
CA GLU A 46 -3.77 17.49 -6.15
C GLU A 46 -3.26 16.93 -4.82
N ALA A 47 -3.30 17.72 -3.74
CA ALA A 47 -2.91 17.26 -2.41
C ALA A 47 -3.76 16.08 -1.93
N ALA A 48 -5.06 16.09 -2.20
CA ALA A 48 -5.94 14.97 -1.89
C ALA A 48 -5.59 13.70 -2.69
N ALA A 49 -5.25 13.84 -3.98
CA ALA A 49 -4.80 12.72 -4.81
C ALA A 49 -3.46 12.14 -4.33
N TRP A 50 -2.50 13.00 -3.99
CA TRP A 50 -1.22 12.58 -3.40
C TRP A 50 -1.40 11.91 -2.05
N LYS A 51 -2.32 12.38 -1.21
CA LYS A 51 -2.62 11.74 0.06
C LYS A 51 -3.21 10.34 -0.15
N LEU A 52 -4.18 10.21 -1.06
CA LEU A 52 -4.79 8.91 -1.36
C LEU A 52 -3.75 7.90 -1.87
N THR A 53 -2.88 8.31 -2.79
CA THR A 53 -1.82 7.43 -3.33
C THR A 53 -0.80 7.06 -2.26
N ALA A 54 -0.41 8.00 -1.39
CA ALA A 54 0.48 7.72 -0.27
C ALA A 54 -0.13 6.74 0.75
N ASP A 55 -1.42 6.90 1.07
CA ASP A 55 -2.12 6.01 1.99
C ASP A 55 -2.27 4.59 1.40
N GLN A 56 -2.56 4.48 0.10
CA GLN A 56 -2.57 3.20 -0.63
C GLN A 56 -1.19 2.53 -0.63
N ALA A 57 -0.12 3.28 -0.88
CA ALA A 57 1.24 2.76 -0.86
C ALA A 57 1.63 2.24 0.53
N ARG A 58 1.29 2.98 1.60
CA ARG A 58 1.51 2.55 2.98
C ARG A 58 0.74 1.27 3.33
N ALA A 59 -0.54 1.19 2.94
CA ALA A 59 -1.33 -0.01 3.15
C ALA A 59 -0.72 -1.23 2.44
N GLY A 60 -0.24 -1.04 1.20
CA GLY A 60 0.47 -2.06 0.44
C GLY A 60 1.77 -2.52 1.10
N GLN A 61 2.58 -1.59 1.61
CA GLN A 61 3.81 -1.91 2.35
C GLN A 61 3.51 -2.72 3.61
N THR A 62 2.51 -2.34 4.39
CA THR A 62 2.10 -3.09 5.59
C THR A 62 1.62 -4.49 5.24
N ALA A 63 0.86 -4.66 4.14
CA ALA A 63 0.42 -5.97 3.67
C ALA A 63 1.59 -6.85 3.24
N LEU A 64 2.57 -6.31 2.50
CA LEU A 64 3.77 -7.03 2.10
C LEU A 64 4.62 -7.44 3.31
N ALA A 65 4.78 -6.56 4.29
CA ALA A 65 5.49 -6.87 5.54
C ALA A 65 4.80 -8.00 6.31
N GLY A 66 3.47 -7.99 6.40
CA GLY A 66 2.70 -9.07 7.02
C GLY A 66 2.85 -10.41 6.29
N GLN A 67 2.84 -10.41 4.95
CA GLN A 67 3.05 -11.62 4.16
C GLN A 67 4.47 -12.17 4.31
N ALA A 68 5.49 -11.29 4.32
CA ALA A 68 6.87 -11.67 4.55
C ALA A 68 7.05 -12.32 5.92
N GLN A 69 6.48 -11.72 6.98
CA GLN A 69 6.53 -12.30 8.33
C GLN A 69 5.85 -13.66 8.38
N ALA A 70 4.66 -13.81 7.79
CA ALA A 70 3.96 -15.08 7.74
C ALA A 70 4.75 -16.17 6.99
N CYS A 71 5.56 -15.79 6.00
CA CYS A 71 6.46 -16.71 5.31
C CYS A 71 7.58 -17.19 6.24
N LEU A 72 8.23 -16.26 6.94
CA LEU A 72 9.28 -16.58 7.92
C LEU A 72 8.75 -17.46 9.05
N ASP A 73 7.54 -17.19 9.55
CA ASP A 73 6.91 -17.97 10.61
C ASP A 73 6.62 -19.42 10.16
N ARG A 74 6.17 -19.60 8.91
CA ARG A 74 5.97 -20.95 8.33
C ARG A 74 7.27 -21.70 8.14
N GLU A 75 8.32 -21.00 7.70
CA GLU A 75 9.64 -21.61 7.53
C GLU A 75 10.22 -22.03 8.89
N ALA A 76 10.11 -21.18 9.92
CA ALA A 76 10.53 -21.52 11.27
C ALA A 76 9.75 -22.72 11.83
N ALA A 77 8.43 -22.79 11.62
CA ALA A 77 7.62 -23.94 12.01
C ALA A 77 8.05 -25.21 11.27
N ALA A 78 8.26 -25.13 9.95
CA ALA A 78 8.71 -26.28 9.16
C ALA A 78 10.10 -26.79 9.57
N GLN A 79 11.01 -25.88 9.95
CA GLN A 79 12.32 -26.25 10.49
C GLN A 79 12.19 -26.95 11.85
N ALA A 80 11.36 -26.42 12.75
CA ALA A 80 11.10 -27.05 14.04
C ALA A 80 10.49 -28.45 13.89
N ASP A 81 9.53 -28.62 12.98
CA ASP A 81 8.94 -29.92 12.67
C ASP A 81 10.00 -30.88 12.11
N ALA A 82 10.85 -30.41 11.18
CA ALA A 82 11.92 -31.22 10.61
C ALA A 82 12.94 -31.66 11.67
N ASP A 83 13.29 -30.78 12.60
CA ASP A 83 14.18 -31.10 13.72
C ASP A 83 13.55 -32.11 14.69
N GLN A 84 12.25 -31.99 14.95
CA GLN A 84 11.50 -32.96 15.75
C GLN A 84 11.50 -34.34 15.08
N TRP A 85 11.21 -34.41 13.78
CA TRP A 85 11.25 -35.68 13.04
C TRP A 85 12.67 -36.26 12.97
N ARG A 86 13.71 -35.43 12.83
CA ARG A 86 15.10 -35.88 12.89
C ARG A 86 15.40 -36.53 14.23
N ALA A 87 15.02 -35.91 15.34
CA ALA A 87 15.20 -36.48 16.67
C ALA A 87 14.46 -37.81 16.86
N VAL A 88 13.25 -37.93 16.32
CA VAL A 88 12.49 -39.20 16.34
C VAL A 88 13.22 -40.28 15.55
N MET A 89 13.70 -39.97 14.34
CA MET A 89 14.42 -40.93 13.51
C MET A 89 15.77 -41.34 14.12
N ASP A 90 16.51 -40.41 14.70
CA ASP A 90 17.79 -40.68 15.37
C ASP A 90 17.61 -41.53 16.63
N ALA A 91 16.52 -41.34 17.37
CA ALA A 91 16.19 -42.14 18.55
C ALA A 91 15.61 -43.51 18.20
N MET A 92 15.23 -43.74 16.94
CA MET A 92 14.57 -44.98 16.54
C MET A 92 15.60 -46.12 16.44
N GLN A 93 15.61 -47.00 17.45
CA GLN A 93 16.31 -48.28 17.32
C GLN A 93 15.44 -49.28 16.57
N ILE A 94 15.87 -49.64 15.35
CA ILE A 94 15.28 -50.75 14.61
C ILE A 94 15.73 -52.04 15.30
N ARG A 95 14.81 -52.71 16.00
CA ARG A 95 15.01 -54.08 16.47
C ARG A 95 14.97 -55.01 15.26
N GLU A 96 15.96 -55.89 15.14
CA GLU A 96 15.91 -57.03 14.23
C GLU A 96 14.65 -57.86 14.47
N MET A 97 13.85 -58.07 13.42
CA MET A 97 12.68 -58.95 13.51
C MET A 97 13.11 -60.35 13.93
N SER A 98 12.38 -60.93 14.88
CA SER A 98 12.57 -62.33 15.23
C SER A 98 12.14 -63.25 14.08
N ASP A 99 12.65 -64.48 14.04
CA ASP A 99 12.35 -65.41 12.95
C ASP A 99 10.86 -65.79 12.87
N ALA A 100 10.14 -65.77 14.00
CA ALA A 100 8.68 -65.95 14.03
C ALA A 100 7.92 -64.76 13.40
N GLU A 101 8.45 -63.54 13.53
CA GLU A 101 7.86 -62.34 12.93
C GLU A 101 8.12 -62.30 11.41
N LYS A 102 9.28 -62.80 10.95
CA LYS A 102 9.62 -62.88 9.51
C LYS A 102 8.66 -63.75 8.71
N THR A 103 8.11 -64.81 9.31
CA THR A 103 7.13 -65.69 8.65
C THR A 103 5.73 -65.09 8.47
N GLY A 104 5.39 -64.02 9.21
CA GLY A 104 4.07 -63.38 9.16
C GLY A 104 4.01 -62.08 8.37
N VAL A 105 5.14 -61.53 7.95
CA VAL A 105 5.21 -60.27 7.21
C VAL A 105 5.13 -60.56 5.70
N PRO A 106 4.15 -59.98 4.97
CA PRO A 106 4.08 -60.10 3.52
C PRO A 106 5.38 -59.62 2.88
N ASP A 107 5.91 -60.44 1.98
CA ASP A 107 7.09 -60.07 1.20
C ASP A 107 6.82 -58.82 0.34
N ASP A 108 7.90 -58.22 -0.14
CA ASP A 108 7.83 -56.94 -0.84
C ASP A 108 7.04 -57.04 -2.17
N ALA A 109 7.00 -58.23 -2.76
CA ALA A 109 6.18 -58.53 -3.94
C ALA A 109 4.69 -58.53 -3.61
N THR A 110 4.30 -59.19 -2.52
CA THR A 110 2.91 -59.23 -2.02
C THR A 110 2.44 -57.83 -1.62
N ARG A 111 3.34 -57.03 -1.00
CA ARG A 111 3.05 -55.65 -0.62
C ARG A 111 2.78 -54.76 -1.83
N ARG A 112 3.57 -54.88 -2.90
CA ARG A 112 3.36 -54.15 -4.17
C ARG A 112 2.09 -54.58 -4.90
N ALA A 113 1.78 -55.88 -4.88
CA ALA A 113 0.55 -56.39 -5.46
C ALA A 113 -0.69 -55.81 -4.76
N LEU A 114 -0.69 -55.75 -3.42
CA LEU A 114 -1.77 -55.14 -2.63
C LEU A 114 -1.93 -53.64 -2.90
N LEU A 115 -0.83 -52.89 -2.97
CA LEU A 115 -0.85 -51.46 -3.35
C LEU A 115 -1.48 -51.24 -4.72
N THR A 116 -1.15 -52.10 -5.68
CA THR A 116 -1.69 -52.03 -7.05
C THR A 116 -3.18 -52.33 -7.09
N ASP A 117 -3.68 -53.17 -6.18
CA ASP A 117 -5.10 -53.52 -6.09
C ASP A 117 -5.91 -52.45 -5.34
N LEU A 118 -5.30 -51.79 -4.35
CA LEU A 118 -5.87 -50.64 -3.63
C LEU A 118 -6.02 -49.38 -4.51
N ASP A 119 -5.19 -49.23 -5.54
CA ASP A 119 -5.24 -48.11 -6.49
C ASP A 119 -6.33 -48.25 -7.57
N LYS A 120 -7.08 -49.37 -7.59
CA LYS A 120 -8.20 -49.56 -8.53
C LYS A 120 -9.50 -49.04 -7.91
N PRO A 121 -10.37 -48.37 -8.68
CA PRO A 121 -11.69 -47.98 -8.19
C PRO A 121 -12.53 -49.22 -7.85
N LEU A 122 -13.20 -49.17 -6.69
CA LEU A 122 -14.08 -50.20 -6.12
C LEU A 122 -15.20 -50.65 -7.07
#